data_AF-A0A3D4UX08-F1
#
_entry.id   AF-A0A3D4UX08-F1
#
_cell.length_a   1.000
_cell.length_b   1.000
_cell.length_c   1.000
_cell.angle_alpha   90.00
_cell.angle_beta   90.00
_cell.angle_gamma   90.00
#
_symmetry.space_group_name_H-M   'P 1'
#
loop_
_entity.id
_entity.type
_entity.pdbx_description
1 polymer ?
#
loop_
_entity_poly.entity_id
_entity_poly.type
_entity_poly.pdbx_seq_one_letter_code
_entity_poly.pdbx_strand_id
1 'polypeptide(L)'
;MKVKHNKKRNTAFVFEALVREATVAIIKENHETKDKALAIIKKHFTPGSALYKDLQNYRSLYEKQNLDKETAEKILKEAKLAGRLLDPHGLFVSQTDLIDDVNKELSPQVFGNFVPNYKSLASIAQMFSQKMSPKNSVILENQI
;
A
#
# COMPACT_ATOMS: atom_id res chain seq x y z
N MET A 1 -4.13 20.19 -4.95
CA MET A 1 -2.79 19.95 -5.53
C MET A 1 -2.81 18.59 -6.22
N LYS A 2 -2.70 18.50 -7.56
CA LYS A 2 -2.64 17.19 -8.25
C LYS A 2 -1.20 16.66 -8.19
N VAL A 3 -0.83 16.03 -7.08
CA VAL A 3 0.43 15.29 -7.02
C VAL A 3 0.29 14.03 -7.88
N LYS A 4 1.20 13.85 -8.84
CA LYS A 4 1.24 12.67 -9.71
C LYS A 4 1.54 11.44 -8.85
N HIS A 5 0.51 10.63 -8.55
CA HIS A 5 0.65 9.41 -7.77
C HIS A 5 0.85 8.21 -8.70
N ASN A 6 1.89 7.41 -8.46
CA ASN A 6 2.09 6.15 -9.16
C ASN A 6 1.47 5.01 -8.35
N LYS A 7 0.28 4.56 -8.76
CA LYS A 7 -0.44 3.46 -8.10
C LYS A 7 0.40 2.18 -7.94
N LYS A 8 1.29 1.87 -8.89
CA LYS A 8 2.14 0.67 -8.84
C LYS A 8 3.19 0.75 -7.72
N ARG A 9 3.51 1.96 -7.26
CA ARG A 9 4.48 2.24 -6.19
C ARG A 9 3.79 2.51 -4.84
N ASN A 10 2.50 2.22 -4.75
CA ASN A 10 1.75 2.26 -3.51
C ASN A 10 1.61 0.83 -2.99
N THR A 11 2.39 0.51 -1.96
CA THR A 11 2.49 -0.84 -1.39
C THR A 11 1.14 -1.40 -0.98
N ALA A 12 0.30 -0.60 -0.29
CA ALA A 12 -1.03 -1.00 0.12
C ALA A 12 -1.95 -1.23 -1.08
N PHE A 13 -1.93 -0.34 -2.07
CA PHE A 13 -2.73 -0.53 -3.29
C PHE A 13 -2.38 -1.83 -4.02
N VAL A 14 -1.09 -2.12 -4.21
CA VAL A 14 -0.66 -3.34 -4.93
C VAL A 14 -1.05 -4.58 -4.13
N PHE A 15 -0.93 -4.55 -2.80
CA PHE A 15 -1.41 -5.62 -1.93
C PHE A 15 -2.92 -5.88 -2.12
N GLU A 16 -3.75 -4.83 -2.01
CA GLU A 16 -5.21 -4.97 -2.20
C GLU A 16 -5.57 -5.44 -3.61
N ALA A 17 -4.86 -4.96 -4.64
CA ALA A 17 -5.06 -5.39 -6.02
C ALA A 17 -4.75 -6.88 -6.22
N LEU A 18 -3.72 -7.41 -5.55
CA LEU A 18 -3.36 -8.84 -5.56
C LEU A 18 -4.35 -9.70 -4.78
N VAL A 19 -4.81 -9.22 -3.62
CA VAL A 19 -5.88 -9.90 -2.86
C VAL A 19 -7.16 -9.99 -3.69
N ARG A 20 -7.50 -8.90 -4.40
CA ARG A 20 -8.64 -8.87 -5.33
C ARG A 20 -8.46 -9.85 -6.48
N GLU A 21 -7.27 -9.91 -7.07
CA GLU A 21 -6.93 -10.85 -8.14
C GLU A 21 -7.13 -12.30 -7.68
N ALA A 22 -6.55 -12.66 -6.52
CA ALA A 22 -6.72 -13.98 -5.94
C ALA A 22 -8.19 -14.30 -5.65
N THR A 23 -8.95 -13.33 -5.14
CA THR A 23 -10.39 -13.51 -4.84
C THR A 23 -11.20 -13.79 -6.11
N VAL A 24 -10.98 -13.03 -7.18
CA VAL A 24 -11.66 -13.25 -8.46
C VAL A 24 -11.27 -14.60 -9.06
N ALA A 25 -10.00 -14.98 -8.96
CA ALA A 25 -9.52 -16.29 -9.42
C ALA A 25 -10.18 -17.45 -8.66
N ILE A 26 -10.40 -17.32 -7.34
CA ILE A 26 -11.13 -18.31 -6.53
C ILE A 26 -12.57 -18.45 -7.02
N ILE A 27 -13.29 -17.34 -7.21
CA ILE A 27 -14.69 -17.35 -7.68
C ILE A 27 -14.81 -18.00 -9.06
N LYS A 28 -13.81 -17.81 -9.91
CA LYS A 28 -13.77 -18.38 -11.28
C LYS A 28 -13.15 -19.77 -11.35
N GLU A 29 -12.80 -20.39 -10.21
CA GLU A 29 -12.11 -21.68 -10.13
C GLU A 29 -10.78 -21.72 -10.92
N ASN A 30 -10.17 -20.56 -11.15
CA ASN A 30 -8.85 -20.46 -11.77
C ASN A 30 -7.76 -20.65 -10.71
N HIS A 31 -7.44 -21.92 -10.45
CA HIS A 31 -6.47 -22.29 -9.43
C HIS A 31 -5.05 -21.79 -9.74
N GLU A 32 -4.64 -21.75 -11.00
CA GLU A 32 -3.31 -21.28 -11.40
C GLU A 32 -3.10 -19.81 -11.01
N THR A 33 -4.00 -18.91 -11.43
CA THR A 33 -3.91 -17.48 -11.09
C THR A 33 -3.98 -17.25 -9.59
N LYS A 34 -4.86 -17.98 -8.88
CA LYS A 34 -4.94 -17.93 -7.42
C LYS A 34 -3.61 -18.30 -6.77
N ASP A 35 -3.00 -19.42 -7.17
CA ASP A 35 -1.75 -19.90 -6.57
C ASP A 35 -0.58 -18.94 -6.85
N LYS A 36 -0.48 -18.39 -8.06
CA LYS A 36 0.53 -17.37 -8.40
C LYS A 36 0.36 -16.09 -7.59
N ALA A 37 -0.87 -15.56 -7.48
CA ALA A 37 -1.14 -14.36 -6.70
C ALA A 37 -0.81 -14.55 -5.21
N LEU A 38 -1.18 -15.70 -4.63
CA LEU A 38 -0.85 -16.03 -3.24
C LEU A 38 0.66 -16.21 -3.05
N ALA A 39 1.36 -16.82 -4.00
CA ALA A 39 2.82 -16.98 -3.95
C ALA A 39 3.53 -15.62 -3.94
N ILE A 40 3.12 -14.68 -4.81
CA ILE A 40 3.65 -13.30 -4.82
C ILE A 40 3.40 -12.62 -3.48
N ILE A 41 2.17 -12.70 -2.94
CA ILE A 41 1.85 -12.10 -1.64
C ILE A 41 2.76 -12.65 -0.54
N LYS A 42 2.92 -13.98 -0.47
CA LYS A 42 3.76 -14.64 0.54
C LYS A 42 5.24 -14.28 0.41
N LYS A 43 5.76 -14.17 -0.82
CA LYS A 43 7.14 -13.80 -1.11
C LYS A 43 7.45 -12.38 -0.64
N HIS A 44 6.62 -11.42 -1.00
CA HIS A 44 6.91 -9.98 -0.84
C HIS A 44 6.47 -9.42 0.51
N PHE A 45 5.35 -9.92 1.05
CA PHE A 45 4.74 -9.40 2.28
C PHE A 45 4.97 -10.33 3.48
N THR A 46 6.10 -11.04 3.50
CA THR A 46 6.53 -11.82 4.68
C THR A 46 6.82 -10.88 5.87
N PRO A 47 6.50 -11.27 7.11
CA PRO A 47 6.83 -10.48 8.29
C PRO A 47 8.31 -10.07 8.32
N GLY A 48 8.54 -8.77 8.57
CA GLY A 48 9.88 -8.19 8.61
C GLY A 48 10.40 -7.65 7.27
N SER A 49 9.78 -7.98 6.13
CA SER A 49 10.16 -7.41 4.83
C SER A 49 9.90 -5.89 4.78
N ALA A 50 10.58 -5.19 3.86
CA ALA A 50 10.35 -3.76 3.66
C ALA A 50 8.90 -3.44 3.29
N LEU A 51 8.32 -4.22 2.36
CA LEU A 51 6.93 -4.07 1.93
C LEU A 51 5.94 -4.42 3.02
N TYR A 52 6.24 -5.41 3.87
CA TYR A 52 5.39 -5.73 5.02
C TYR A 52 5.35 -4.57 6.01
N LYS A 53 6.51 -4.03 6.40
CA LYS A 53 6.59 -2.89 7.33
C LYS A 53 5.88 -1.66 6.77
N ASP A 54 6.08 -1.36 5.48
CA ASP A 54 5.38 -0.27 4.81
C ASP A 54 3.86 -0.51 4.82
N LEU A 55 3.40 -1.72 4.45
CA LEU A 55 1.98 -2.09 4.51
C LEU A 55 1.37 -1.90 5.91
N GLN A 56 2.09 -2.25 6.98
CA GLN A 56 1.60 -2.02 8.36
C GLN A 56 1.39 -0.53 8.65
N ASN A 57 2.29 0.34 8.18
CA ASN A 57 2.11 1.80 8.33
C ASN A 57 0.84 2.27 7.61
N TYR A 58 0.57 1.77 6.39
CA TYR A 58 -0.70 2.09 5.72
C TYR A 58 -1.90 1.59 6.53
N ARG A 59 -1.91 0.32 6.93
CA ARG A 59 -3.03 -0.31 7.64
C ARG A 59 -3.40 0.41 8.93
N SER A 60 -2.40 0.90 9.66
CA SER A 60 -2.62 1.70 10.87
C SER A 60 -3.48 2.96 10.63
N LEU A 61 -3.58 3.44 9.39
CA LEU A 61 -4.31 4.65 9.01
C LEU A 61 -5.61 4.42 8.25
N TYR A 62 -5.79 3.30 7.54
CA TYR A 62 -7.01 3.05 6.75
C TYR A 62 -7.89 1.91 7.27
N GLU A 63 -7.41 1.07 8.17
CA GLU A 63 -8.28 0.08 8.81
C GLU A 63 -9.28 0.81 9.72
N LYS A 64 -10.55 0.40 9.67
CA LYS A 64 -11.60 1.04 10.47
C LYS A 64 -11.30 0.84 11.95
N GLN A 65 -11.01 1.92 12.65
CA GLN A 65 -10.85 1.93 14.10
C GLN A 65 -11.84 2.94 14.68
N ASN A 66 -12.67 2.51 15.65
CA ASN A 66 -13.47 3.42 16.46
C ASN A 66 -12.53 4.09 17.46
N LEU A 67 -11.77 5.08 17.00
CA LEU A 67 -10.82 5.84 17.81
C LEU A 67 -11.37 7.22 18.13
N ASP A 68 -11.03 7.72 19.30
CA ASP A 68 -11.10 9.14 19.57
C ASP A 68 -10.03 9.91 18.77
N LYS A 69 -10.23 11.21 18.61
CA LYS A 69 -9.36 12.07 17.83
C LYS A 69 -7.91 12.09 18.34
N GLU A 70 -7.71 12.07 19.67
CA GLU A 70 -6.37 12.15 20.26
C GLU A 70 -5.57 10.88 19.95
N THR A 71 -6.20 9.72 20.05
CA THR A 71 -5.59 8.44 19.68
C THR A 71 -5.27 8.38 18.19
N ALA A 72 -6.17 8.85 17.32
CA ALA A 72 -5.94 8.90 15.87
C ALA A 72 -4.75 9.81 15.51
N GLU A 73 -4.63 10.98 16.13
CA GLU A 73 -3.50 11.91 15.92
C GLU A 73 -2.17 11.29 16.36
N LYS A 74 -2.16 10.56 17.50
CA LYS A 74 -0.98 9.82 17.96
C LYS A 74 -0.57 8.73 16.97
N ILE A 75 -1.52 7.92 16.50
CA ILE A 75 -1.26 6.86 15.52
C ILE A 75 -0.69 7.45 14.22
N LEU A 76 -1.28 8.53 13.72
CA LEU A 76 -0.80 9.24 12.54
C LEU A 76 0.65 9.72 12.70
N LYS A 77 0.97 10.31 13.85
CA LYS A 77 2.34 10.76 14.17
C LYS A 77 3.33 9.59 14.18
N GLU A 78 2.97 8.49 14.86
CA GLU A 78 3.81 7.29 14.95
C GLU A 78 3.98 6.61 13.58
N ALA A 79 2.92 6.49 12.78
CA ALA A 79 2.98 5.94 11.43
C ALA A 79 3.91 6.75 10.52
N LYS A 80 3.88 8.09 10.60
CA LYS A 80 4.80 8.97 9.86
C LYS A 80 6.24 8.83 10.34
N LEU A 81 6.47 8.65 11.64
CA LEU A 81 7.80 8.40 12.19
C LEU A 81 8.34 7.04 11.70
N ALA A 82 7.54 5.98 11.82
CA ALA A 82 7.89 4.64 11.33
C ALA A 82 8.17 4.64 9.83
N GLY A 83 7.34 5.32 9.03
CA GLY A 83 7.55 5.47 7.59
C GLY A 83 8.86 6.19 7.23
N ARG A 84 9.28 7.19 8.02
CA ARG A 84 10.57 7.89 7.83
C ARG A 84 11.78 7.04 8.19
N LEU A 85 11.62 6.05 9.06
CA LEU A 85 12.67 5.13 9.47
C LEU A 85 12.84 3.95 8.50
N LEU A 86 11.93 3.77 7.53
CA LEU A 86 12.12 2.81 6.46
C LEU A 86 13.24 3.25 5.53
N ASP A 87 14.09 2.30 5.12
CA ASP A 87 15.09 2.51 4.07
C ASP A 87 14.36 2.82 2.73
N PRO A 88 14.44 4.06 2.21
CA PRO A 88 13.73 4.43 0.99
C PRO A 88 14.26 3.68 -0.23
N HIS A 89 15.56 3.37 -0.25
CA HIS A 89 16.18 2.65 -1.36
C HIS A 89 15.76 1.19 -1.36
N GLY A 90 15.89 0.50 -0.21
CA GLY A 90 15.44 -0.88 -0.05
C GLY A 90 13.94 -1.07 -0.33
N LEU A 91 13.10 -0.13 0.09
CA LEU A 91 11.67 -0.14 -0.24
C LEU A 91 11.44 0.02 -1.75
N PHE A 92 12.15 0.95 -2.41
CA PHE A 92 12.04 1.14 -3.86
C PHE A 92 12.45 -0.11 -4.65
N VAL A 93 13.53 -0.78 -4.24
CA VAL A 93 13.98 -2.05 -4.83
C VAL A 93 12.91 -3.12 -4.64
N SER A 94 12.43 -3.31 -3.41
CA SER A 94 11.39 -4.31 -3.11
C SER A 94 10.10 -4.07 -3.90
N GLN A 95 9.68 -2.81 -4.05
CA GLN A 95 8.54 -2.45 -4.90
C GLN A 95 8.78 -2.75 -6.38
N THR A 96 10.02 -2.59 -6.87
CA THR A 96 10.37 -2.91 -8.26
C THR A 96 10.27 -4.41 -8.47
N ASP A 97 10.85 -5.20 -7.56
CA ASP A 97 10.82 -6.66 -7.61
C ASP A 97 9.38 -7.19 -7.56
N LEU A 98 8.52 -6.60 -6.71
CA LEU A 98 7.10 -6.92 -6.67
C LEU A 98 6.41 -6.62 -8.00
N ILE A 99 6.65 -5.44 -8.59
CA ILE A 99 6.05 -5.08 -9.88
C ILE A 99 6.47 -6.05 -10.97
N ASP A 100 7.75 -6.43 -10.99
CA ASP A 100 8.32 -7.33 -11.99
C ASP A 100 7.74 -8.74 -11.86
N ASP A 101 7.63 -9.28 -10.64
CA ASP A 101 6.98 -10.57 -10.40
C ASP A 101 5.51 -10.56 -10.82
N VAL A 102 4.77 -9.48 -10.53
CA VAL A 102 3.37 -9.35 -10.98
C VAL A 102 3.28 -9.32 -12.51
N ASN A 103 4.20 -8.65 -13.20
CA ASN A 103 4.19 -8.60 -14.66
C ASN A 103 4.55 -9.94 -15.31
N LYS A 104 5.47 -10.72 -14.70
CA LYS A 104 5.98 -11.98 -15.24
C LYS A 104 5.06 -13.17 -14.94
N GLU A 105 4.58 -13.27 -13.71
CA GLU A 105 3.84 -14.44 -13.25
C GLU A 105 2.33 -14.29 -13.44
N LEU A 106 1.82 -13.06 -13.37
CA LEU A 106 0.41 -12.74 -13.55
C LEU A 106 0.23 -11.92 -14.83
N SER A 107 -0.15 -10.65 -14.67
CA SER A 107 -0.37 -9.73 -15.77
C SER A 107 -0.30 -8.28 -15.27
N PRO A 108 0.17 -7.34 -16.11
CA PRO A 108 0.04 -5.90 -15.84
C PRO A 108 -1.41 -5.42 -15.58
N GLN A 109 -2.43 -6.18 -15.99
CA GLN A 109 -3.84 -5.83 -15.73
C GLN A 109 -4.21 -5.90 -14.24
N VAL A 110 -3.46 -6.62 -13.40
CA VAL A 110 -3.67 -6.67 -11.94
C VAL A 110 -3.66 -5.27 -11.33
N PHE A 111 -2.78 -4.37 -11.80
CA PHE A 111 -2.75 -2.97 -11.34
C PHE A 111 -3.99 -2.16 -11.75
N GLY A 112 -4.85 -2.71 -12.60
CA GLY A 112 -6.14 -2.16 -13.00
C GLY A 112 -7.31 -2.61 -12.13
N ASN A 113 -7.10 -3.57 -11.22
CA ASN A 113 -8.14 -4.04 -10.33
C ASN A 113 -8.74 -2.89 -9.51
N PHE A 114 -10.07 -2.88 -9.42
CA PHE A 114 -10.79 -1.87 -8.66
C PHE A 114 -10.54 -2.06 -7.16
N VAL A 115 -9.93 -1.04 -6.54
CA VAL A 115 -9.67 -0.94 -5.11
C VAL A 115 -10.54 0.20 -4.55
N PRO A 116 -11.61 -0.10 -3.78
CA PRO A 116 -12.61 0.90 -3.37
C PRO A 116 -12.04 2.11 -2.63
N ASN A 117 -11.03 1.90 -1.78
CA ASN A 117 -10.37 2.92 -0.97
C ASN A 117 -9.11 3.50 -1.64
N TYR A 118 -8.94 3.36 -2.95
CA TYR A 118 -7.74 3.85 -3.67
C TYR A 118 -7.41 5.31 -3.38
N LYS A 119 -8.41 6.19 -3.29
CA LYS A 119 -8.18 7.61 -2.97
C LYS A 119 -7.55 7.78 -1.58
N SER A 120 -8.05 7.07 -0.58
CA SER A 120 -7.49 7.08 0.78
C SER A 120 -6.07 6.54 0.78
N LEU A 121 -5.80 5.44 0.08
CA LEU A 121 -4.45 4.89 -0.06
C LEU A 121 -3.50 5.87 -0.76
N ALA A 122 -3.97 6.61 -1.76
CA ALA A 122 -3.18 7.63 -2.43
C ALA A 122 -2.89 8.83 -1.52
N SER A 123 -3.85 9.24 -0.69
CA SER A 123 -3.65 10.29 0.31
C SER A 123 -2.64 9.87 1.39
N ILE A 124 -2.75 8.64 1.91
CA ILE A 124 -1.78 8.10 2.87
C ILE A 124 -0.37 8.05 2.27
N ALA A 125 -0.24 7.61 1.02
CA ALA A 125 1.05 7.61 0.33
C ALA A 125 1.69 9.01 0.23
N GLN A 126 0.85 10.06 0.10
CA GLN A 126 1.33 11.44 0.10
C GLN A 126 1.78 11.90 1.49
N MET A 127 1.12 11.44 2.56
CA MET A 127 1.51 11.74 3.95
C MET A 127 2.89 11.16 4.30
N PHE A 128 3.24 10.01 3.73
CA PHE A 128 4.57 9.40 3.89
C PHE A 128 5.63 10.03 2.98
N SER A 129 5.23 10.85 2.00
CA SER A 129 6.19 11.50 1.11
C SER A 129 6.86 12.70 1.77
N GLN A 130 8.19 12.79 1.68
CA GLN A 130 8.96 13.96 2.17
C GLN A 130 8.88 15.18 1.24
N LYS A 131 8.06 15.12 0.18
CA LYS A 131 8.01 16.14 -0.88
C LYS A 131 7.04 17.29 -0.55
N MET A 132 6.40 17.25 0.61
CA MET A 132 5.36 18.19 1.01
C MET A 132 5.86 19.12 2.11
N SER A 133 5.52 20.41 2.02
CA SER A 133 5.81 21.35 3.10
C SER A 133 5.02 20.97 4.36
N PRO A 134 5.51 21.31 5.58
CA PRO A 134 4.79 21.02 6.82
C PRO A 134 3.34 21.52 6.81
N LYS A 135 3.09 22.73 6.29
CA LYS A 135 1.73 23.29 6.14
C LYS A 135 0.81 22.40 5.30
N ASN A 136 1.28 21.98 4.13
CA ASN A 136 0.46 21.16 3.23
C ASN A 136 0.23 19.76 3.81
N SER A 137 1.20 19.21 4.57
CA SER A 137 1.03 17.96 5.30
C SER A 137 -0.13 18.05 6.29
N VAL A 138 -0.15 19.09 7.13
CA VAL A 138 -1.22 19.28 8.12
C VAL A 138 -2.59 19.50 7.46
N ILE A 139 -2.64 20.20 6.32
CA ILE A 139 -3.90 20.36 5.56
C ILE A 139 -4.41 19.01 5.07
N LEU A 140 -3.54 18.15 4.54
CA LEU A 140 -3.91 16.81 4.06
C LEU A 140 -4.42 15.90 5.19
N GLU A 141 -3.87 16.06 6.40
CA GLU A 141 -4.29 15.31 7.59
C GLU A 141 -5.75 15.59 7.99
N ASN A 142 -6.28 16.78 7.69
CA ASN A 142 -7.68 17.12 7.97
C ASN A 142 -8.66 16.64 6.87
N GLN A 143 -8.18 15.97 5.81
CA GLN A 143 -9.00 15.54 4.67
C GLN A 143 -9.26 14.02 4.63
N ILE A 144 -8.67 13.28 5.57
CA ILE A 144 -8.87 11.83 5.76
C ILE A 144 -9.78 11.62 6.96
#